data_AF-A0A842PJ41-F1
#
_entry.id   AF-A0A842PJ41-F1
#
_cell.length_a   1.000
_cell.length_b   1.000
_cell.length_c   1.000
_cell.angle_alpha   90.00
_cell.angle_beta   90.00
_cell.angle_gamma   90.00
#
_symmetry.space_group_name_H-M   'P 1'
#
loop_
_entity.id
_entity.type
_entity.pdbx_description
1 polymer ?
#
loop_
_entity_poly.entity_id
_entity_poly.type
_entity_poly.pdbx_seq_one_letter_code
_entity_poly.pdbx_strand_id
1 'polypeptide(L)'
;MPLNIPTLHRIEELKKASSEVKVFNFHSEEIAKQSEPGQFVMVWDPGIDEIPISIADASPDGEIEVAIADVGDCTHNLHQKHEGDLIGLRGPYGRGFSIDGERICMVAGGYGAAPLKFAAKRAKELDKGVMVLEGARSSAELLYVKEFERIGCEVRIATEDGSEGYKGLITDLLEEMRASGEKFEQVLTCGPELMMRRVCEITRSERIPTQVSVERIVKCGCGACGSCDLGGYRVCKDGPVFNVEELERTEFGNWKREKSGKRISIKPDASALLSIPPSQFTPEYEPLLKTEVCGVNFPNPIANAAGFGVSGKLLYRYAVAGAGAVVTKSVGRYEREGYPNPSFFEISPHSYVNAMGLPNPGIRNYVLEIEDAKHADVPLILSIFGKNVEECREVAEVAVKYPIDMLEFNASCPHTDFVAVENNPKLLSGIIKEIRSIVHPVPIAVKISPNVGDPAGLAMTAEKAGADAITAINTVIARPIDHTLNIPLLGNPTGYGGKSGKDLTVGGKDIIFALYKELKIPVIAVGGIFSAKDVIEYARNGACLFQVGSALVSEGFEIFSCINKDLKAYLVANGYKNIGELMGEAHRR
;
A
#
# COMPACT_ATOMS: atom_id res chain seq x y z
N MET A 1 8.63 8.63 -18.52
CA MET A 1 8.49 7.18 -18.27
C MET A 1 7.43 6.98 -17.19
N PRO A 2 6.85 5.79 -16.95
CA PRO A 2 6.13 5.61 -15.69
C PRO A 2 7.14 5.90 -14.58
N LEU A 3 6.85 6.90 -13.73
CA LEU A 3 7.67 7.31 -12.57
C LEU A 3 7.74 6.22 -11.49
N ASN A 4 7.56 4.96 -11.87
CA ASN A 4 7.36 3.82 -11.01
C ASN A 4 8.47 2.76 -11.14
N ILE A 5 9.46 2.96 -12.03
CA ILE A 5 10.69 2.14 -12.09
C ILE A 5 11.85 2.98 -11.59
N PRO A 6 12.73 2.46 -10.71
CA PRO A 6 13.95 3.16 -10.33
C PRO A 6 14.83 3.46 -11.55
N THR A 7 15.22 4.72 -11.71
CA THR A 7 16.22 5.17 -12.69
C THR A 7 17.48 5.61 -11.97
N LEU A 8 18.65 5.28 -12.49
CA LEU A 8 19.92 5.60 -11.84
C LEU A 8 20.32 7.05 -12.08
N HIS A 9 20.71 7.73 -10.99
CA HIS A 9 21.23 9.09 -10.97
C HIS A 9 22.58 9.10 -10.27
N ARG A 10 23.47 10.00 -10.71
CA ARG A 10 24.71 10.30 -9.99
C ARG A 10 24.40 11.24 -8.84
N ILE A 11 25.05 11.01 -7.72
CA ILE A 11 25.10 12.00 -6.64
C ILE A 11 25.97 13.16 -7.12
N GLU A 12 25.39 14.35 -7.28
CA GLU A 12 26.11 15.54 -7.73
C GLU A 12 26.82 16.23 -6.57
N GLU A 13 26.17 16.31 -5.40
CA GLU A 13 26.73 16.94 -4.20
C GLU A 13 26.26 16.22 -2.93
N LEU A 14 27.15 16.13 -1.94
CA LEU A 14 26.84 15.68 -0.60
C LEU A 14 27.16 16.74 0.45
N LYS A 15 26.17 17.12 1.25
CA LYS A 15 26.35 18.08 2.36
C LYS A 15 25.91 17.46 3.68
N LYS A 16 26.79 17.53 4.69
CA LYS A 16 26.40 17.17 6.07
C LYS A 16 25.53 18.28 6.66
N ALA A 17 24.28 17.96 6.97
CA ALA A 17 23.29 18.91 7.50
C ALA A 17 23.33 18.96 9.04
N SER A 18 23.44 17.79 9.68
CA SER A 18 23.59 17.65 11.13
C SER A 18 24.45 16.42 11.47
N SER A 19 24.53 16.03 12.75
CA SER A 19 25.18 14.76 13.14
C SER A 19 24.51 13.53 12.54
N GLU A 20 23.20 13.59 12.32
CA GLU A 20 22.38 12.46 11.87
C GLU A 20 21.90 12.59 10.42
N VAL A 21 21.92 13.80 9.83
CA VAL A 21 21.34 14.05 8.50
C VAL A 21 22.40 14.44 7.47
N LYS A 22 22.34 13.78 6.31
CA LYS A 22 23.10 14.12 5.11
C LYS A 22 22.14 14.50 3.98
N VAL A 23 22.45 15.59 3.29
CA VAL A 23 21.74 16.09 2.11
C VAL A 23 22.40 15.54 0.86
N PHE A 24 21.57 15.05 -0.06
CA PHE A 24 21.97 14.50 -1.35
C PHE A 24 21.32 15.33 -2.46
N ASN A 25 22.14 15.80 -3.40
CA ASN A 25 21.67 16.46 -4.61
C ASN A 25 21.83 15.54 -5.83
N PHE A 26 20.83 15.56 -6.69
CA PHE A 26 20.77 14.79 -7.93
C PHE A 26 20.29 15.67 -9.07
N HIS A 27 20.59 15.26 -10.31
CA HIS A 27 19.98 15.84 -11.51
C HIS A 27 18.98 14.85 -12.15
N SER A 28 17.70 15.24 -12.18
CA SER A 28 16.59 14.52 -12.81
C SER A 28 15.50 15.48 -13.27
N GLU A 29 15.55 15.92 -14.54
CA GLU A 29 14.55 16.82 -15.12
C GLU A 29 13.12 16.29 -14.99
N GLU A 30 12.92 14.98 -15.22
CA GLU A 30 11.58 14.38 -15.25
C GLU A 30 10.92 14.40 -13.87
N ILE A 31 11.69 14.04 -12.83
CA ILE A 31 11.20 14.02 -11.45
C ILE A 31 11.03 15.45 -10.95
N ALA A 32 12.00 16.35 -11.19
CA ALA A 32 12.00 17.70 -10.66
C ALA A 32 10.80 18.52 -11.20
N LYS A 33 10.54 18.45 -12.51
CA LYS A 33 9.40 19.14 -13.16
C LYS A 33 8.03 18.68 -12.66
N GLN A 34 7.94 17.47 -12.10
CA GLN A 34 6.69 16.91 -11.58
C GLN A 34 6.57 17.02 -10.06
N SER A 35 7.61 17.49 -9.38
CA SER A 35 7.69 17.53 -7.92
C SER A 35 6.99 18.75 -7.35
N GLU A 36 6.11 18.50 -6.39
CA GLU A 36 5.46 19.52 -5.58
C GLU A 36 5.88 19.41 -4.11
N PRO A 37 5.88 20.52 -3.35
CA PRO A 37 6.24 20.52 -1.93
C PRO A 37 5.47 19.49 -1.12
N GLY A 38 6.16 18.73 -0.27
CA GLY A 38 5.55 17.68 0.55
C GLY A 38 5.41 16.32 -0.13
N GLN A 39 5.71 16.19 -1.43
CA GLN A 39 5.87 14.88 -2.07
C GLN A 39 7.20 14.23 -1.68
N PHE A 40 7.33 12.94 -2.00
CA PHE A 40 8.53 12.15 -1.74
C PHE A 40 8.95 11.35 -2.98
N VAL A 41 10.22 10.96 -3.04
CA VAL A 41 10.75 9.97 -3.97
C VAL A 41 11.09 8.69 -3.24
N MET A 42 11.11 7.57 -3.94
CA MET A 42 11.75 6.36 -3.43
C MET A 42 13.22 6.40 -3.84
N VAL A 43 14.12 6.29 -2.85
CA VAL A 43 15.57 6.29 -3.00
C VAL A 43 16.07 4.86 -2.87
N TRP A 44 16.59 4.31 -3.96
CA TRP A 44 17.09 2.95 -4.05
C TRP A 44 18.62 2.92 -3.93
N ASP A 45 19.13 2.27 -2.89
CA ASP A 45 20.54 1.86 -2.83
C ASP A 45 20.70 0.50 -3.51
N PRO A 46 21.36 0.43 -4.69
CA PRO A 46 21.38 -0.78 -5.50
C PRO A 46 21.85 -2.03 -4.75
N GLY A 47 21.00 -3.06 -4.75
CA GLY A 47 21.26 -4.34 -4.09
C GLY A 47 21.04 -4.38 -2.58
N ILE A 48 20.55 -3.28 -1.97
CA ILE A 48 20.39 -3.15 -0.52
C ILE A 48 18.92 -3.02 -0.14
N ASP A 49 18.32 -1.85 -0.37
CA ASP A 49 16.91 -1.56 -0.10
C ASP A 49 16.49 -0.28 -0.85
N GLU A 50 15.20 0.05 -0.82
CA GLU A 50 14.67 1.30 -1.33
C GLU A 50 13.69 1.91 -0.31
N ILE A 51 13.90 3.20 0.00
CA ILE A 51 13.22 3.90 1.09
C ILE A 51 12.51 5.17 0.59
N PRO A 52 11.34 5.53 1.15
CA PRO A 52 10.68 6.81 0.84
C PRO A 52 11.43 7.96 1.50
N ILE A 53 11.77 9.01 0.74
CA ILE A 53 12.40 10.22 1.26
C ILE A 53 11.70 11.46 0.68
N SER A 54 11.27 12.35 1.55
CA SER A 54 10.67 13.64 1.20
C SER A 54 11.60 14.48 0.33
N ILE A 55 11.04 15.14 -0.68
CA ILE A 55 11.76 16.05 -1.54
C ILE A 55 11.96 17.36 -0.78
N ALA A 56 13.21 17.71 -0.50
CA ALA A 56 13.57 18.89 0.29
C ALA A 56 13.66 20.16 -0.58
N ASP A 57 13.99 20.00 -1.86
CA ASP A 57 13.88 21.03 -2.89
C ASP A 57 13.83 20.37 -4.27
N ALA A 58 13.21 21.05 -5.24
CA ALA A 58 13.30 20.71 -6.64
C ALA A 58 13.31 21.99 -7.48
N SER A 59 14.07 21.98 -8.58
CA SER A 59 14.22 23.14 -9.46
C SER A 59 13.75 22.85 -10.89
N PRO A 60 13.30 23.86 -11.66
CA PRO A 60 12.86 23.67 -13.05
C PRO A 60 13.95 23.16 -14.01
N ASP A 61 15.21 23.40 -13.68
CA ASP A 61 16.40 22.96 -14.42
C ASP A 61 16.82 21.53 -14.10
N GLY A 62 16.13 20.86 -13.15
CA GLY A 62 16.29 19.42 -12.93
C GLY A 62 17.01 19.04 -11.65
N GLU A 63 17.38 19.98 -10.78
CA GLU A 63 17.98 19.64 -9.49
C GLU A 63 16.92 19.09 -8.52
N ILE A 64 17.31 18.08 -7.77
CA ILE A 64 16.52 17.48 -6.69
C ILE A 64 17.39 17.35 -5.46
N GLU A 65 16.90 17.89 -4.36
CA GLU A 65 17.50 17.75 -3.04
C GLU A 65 16.65 16.80 -2.19
N VAL A 66 17.31 15.87 -1.50
CA VAL A 66 16.70 15.06 -0.44
C VAL A 66 17.58 15.07 0.81
N ALA A 67 16.96 15.02 1.99
CA ALA A 67 17.65 14.91 3.27
C ALA A 67 17.40 13.54 3.89
N ILE A 68 18.48 12.81 4.19
CA ILE A 68 18.41 11.44 4.67
C ILE A 68 19.03 11.36 6.07
N ALA A 69 18.23 10.97 7.05
CA ALA A 69 18.69 10.68 8.41
C ALA A 69 19.30 9.28 8.52
N ASP A 70 20.41 9.10 9.23
CA ASP A 70 21.04 7.81 9.47
C ASP A 70 20.37 7.04 10.61
N VAL A 71 19.27 6.33 10.29
CA VAL A 71 18.41 5.67 11.30
C VAL A 71 18.11 4.19 11.03
N GLY A 72 18.55 3.64 9.90
CA GLY A 72 18.37 2.23 9.54
C GLY A 72 19.39 1.71 8.53
N ASP A 73 19.37 0.41 8.27
CA ASP A 73 20.41 -0.27 7.49
C ASP A 73 20.66 0.36 6.10
N CYS A 74 19.58 0.70 5.38
CA CYS A 74 19.67 1.36 4.07
C CYS A 74 20.25 2.78 4.18
N THR A 75 19.78 3.58 5.14
CA THR A 75 20.27 4.96 5.30
C THR A 75 21.73 4.97 5.74
N HIS A 76 22.12 4.01 6.58
CA HIS A 76 23.51 3.89 7.02
C HIS A 76 24.46 3.64 5.85
N ASN A 77 24.07 2.78 4.91
CA ASN A 77 24.84 2.56 3.69
C ASN A 77 24.85 3.79 2.77
N LEU A 78 23.70 4.45 2.60
CA LEU A 78 23.64 5.72 1.86
C LEU A 78 24.59 6.79 2.45
N HIS A 79 24.75 6.82 3.77
CA HIS A 79 25.70 7.69 4.45
C HIS A 79 27.18 7.33 4.23
N GLN A 80 27.50 6.16 3.66
CA GLN A 80 28.85 5.80 3.22
C GLN A 80 29.14 6.15 1.74
N LYS A 81 28.14 6.64 0.99
CA LYS A 81 28.31 7.04 -0.42
C LYS A 81 29.09 8.34 -0.57
N HIS A 82 29.67 8.50 -1.76
CA HIS A 82 30.45 9.66 -2.19
C HIS A 82 29.82 10.30 -3.44
N GLU A 83 30.18 11.55 -3.70
CA GLU A 83 29.82 12.24 -4.95
C GLU A 83 30.28 11.41 -6.17
N GLY A 84 29.42 11.31 -7.18
CA GLY A 84 29.61 10.49 -8.37
C GLY A 84 29.08 9.05 -8.28
N ASP A 85 28.79 8.54 -7.07
CA ASP A 85 28.15 7.23 -6.87
C ASP A 85 26.74 7.21 -7.49
N LEU A 86 26.27 6.01 -7.88
CA LEU A 86 24.95 5.81 -8.48
C LEU A 86 23.92 5.39 -7.42
N ILE A 87 22.78 6.07 -7.42
CA ILE A 87 21.59 5.78 -6.61
C ILE A 87 20.37 5.76 -7.54
N GLY A 88 19.41 4.88 -7.29
CA GLY A 88 18.16 4.87 -8.02
C GLY A 88 17.13 5.83 -7.44
N LEU A 89 16.39 6.55 -8.28
CA LEU A 89 15.24 7.36 -7.90
C LEU A 89 14.00 6.94 -8.68
N ARG A 90 12.84 6.97 -8.03
CA ARG A 90 11.53 6.96 -8.71
C ARG A 90 10.51 7.76 -7.92
N GLY A 91 9.49 8.28 -8.59
CA GLY A 91 8.55 9.27 -8.07
C GLY A 91 8.55 10.53 -8.94
N PRO A 92 8.01 11.66 -8.46
CA PRO A 92 7.48 11.87 -7.12
C PRO A 92 6.20 11.06 -6.85
N TYR A 93 5.94 10.80 -5.57
CA TYR A 93 4.74 10.12 -5.10
C TYR A 93 3.97 10.99 -4.11
N GLY A 94 2.68 10.68 -4.04
CA GLY A 94 1.77 11.28 -3.09
C GLY A 94 1.24 12.66 -3.48
N ARG A 95 0.48 13.23 -2.55
CA ARG A 95 -0.13 14.54 -2.54
C ARG A 95 0.73 15.47 -1.68
N GLY A 96 1.11 16.60 -2.27
CA GLY A 96 1.86 17.66 -1.61
C GLY A 96 1.00 18.65 -0.82
N PHE A 97 1.65 19.67 -0.27
CA PHE A 97 1.00 20.80 0.40
C PHE A 97 0.23 21.68 -0.58
N SER A 98 -0.90 22.20 -0.11
CA SER A 98 -1.57 23.36 -0.70
C SER A 98 -1.16 24.58 0.09
N ILE A 99 -0.75 25.64 -0.59
CA ILE A 99 -0.24 26.87 0.04
C ILE A 99 -1.31 27.93 -0.08
N ASP A 100 -2.04 28.14 1.02
CA ASP A 100 -3.25 28.95 1.08
C ASP A 100 -3.11 30.06 2.14
N GLY A 101 -3.81 31.17 1.93
CA GLY A 101 -3.75 32.36 2.81
C GLY A 101 -2.50 33.22 2.57
N GLU A 102 -2.36 34.29 3.37
CA GLU A 102 -1.25 35.25 3.28
C GLU A 102 -0.19 35.07 4.38
N ARG A 103 -0.58 34.53 5.54
CA ARG A 103 0.32 34.33 6.69
C ARG A 103 0.34 32.87 7.12
N ILE A 104 1.43 32.19 6.78
CA ILE A 104 1.60 30.75 6.94
C ILE A 104 2.59 30.47 8.07
N CYS A 105 2.22 29.61 9.00
CA CYS A 105 3.12 29.06 9.99
C CYS A 105 3.54 27.64 9.61
N MET A 106 4.83 27.37 9.58
CA MET A 106 5.39 26.03 9.35
C MET A 106 5.99 25.53 10.66
N VAL A 107 5.54 24.38 11.14
CA VAL A 107 6.02 23.79 12.40
C VAL A 107 6.77 22.51 12.11
N ALA A 108 8.09 22.56 12.28
CA ALA A 108 9.02 21.50 11.95
C ALA A 108 9.61 20.85 13.21
N GLY A 109 9.88 19.55 13.12
CA GLY A 109 10.57 18.80 14.17
C GLY A 109 11.55 17.79 13.59
N GLY A 110 12.83 17.88 13.98
CA GLY A 110 13.89 17.00 13.47
C GLY A 110 13.98 17.01 11.93
N TYR A 111 14.15 15.84 11.30
CA TYR A 111 14.20 15.75 9.83
C TYR A 111 12.89 16.10 9.11
N GLY A 112 11.79 16.36 9.84
CA GLY A 112 10.56 16.92 9.30
C GLY A 112 10.70 18.32 8.69
N ALA A 113 11.82 19.03 8.95
CA ALA A 113 12.14 20.29 8.29
C ALA A 113 12.32 20.17 6.77
N ALA A 114 12.72 18.99 6.26
CA ALA A 114 13.02 18.77 4.85
C ALA A 114 11.84 19.08 3.90
N PRO A 115 10.65 18.46 4.02
CA PRO A 115 9.52 18.79 3.15
C PRO A 115 9.01 20.24 3.34
N LEU A 116 9.23 20.84 4.50
CA LEU A 116 8.83 22.23 4.79
C LEU A 116 9.77 23.25 4.15
N LYS A 117 11.05 22.92 3.92
CA LYS A 117 11.96 23.76 3.13
C LYS A 117 11.41 24.01 1.73
N PHE A 118 10.99 22.95 1.04
CA PHE A 118 10.41 23.10 -0.30
C PHE A 118 9.11 23.91 -0.26
N ALA A 119 8.26 23.67 0.75
CA ALA A 119 7.01 24.42 0.92
C ALA A 119 7.27 25.91 1.20
N ALA A 120 8.27 26.23 2.02
CA ALA A 120 8.66 27.60 2.32
C ALA A 120 9.13 28.34 1.06
N LYS A 121 9.97 27.71 0.24
CA LYS A 121 10.41 28.26 -1.05
C LYS A 121 9.22 28.58 -1.95
N ARG A 122 8.30 27.63 -2.16
CA ARG A 122 7.11 27.86 -2.98
C ARG A 122 6.20 28.94 -2.39
N ALA A 123 6.02 28.99 -1.08
CA ALA A 123 5.23 30.04 -0.43
C ALA A 123 5.84 31.43 -0.66
N LYS A 124 7.18 31.56 -0.58
CA LYS A 124 7.86 32.82 -0.88
C LYS A 124 7.81 33.20 -2.36
N GLU A 125 7.86 32.25 -3.29
CA GLU A 125 7.62 32.48 -4.72
C GLU A 125 6.20 33.03 -5.00
N LEU A 126 5.24 32.67 -4.14
CA LEU A 126 3.85 33.16 -4.16
C LEU A 126 3.64 34.45 -3.32
N ASP A 127 4.73 35.12 -2.92
CA ASP A 127 4.75 36.34 -2.12
C ASP A 127 4.03 36.24 -0.75
N LYS A 128 4.07 35.06 -0.13
CA LYS A 128 3.45 34.82 1.18
C LYS A 128 4.34 35.23 2.35
N GLY A 129 3.72 35.60 3.46
CA GLY A 129 4.38 35.74 4.75
C GLY A 129 4.56 34.37 5.40
N VAL A 130 5.81 33.97 5.67
CA VAL A 130 6.12 32.63 6.19
C VAL A 130 6.89 32.74 7.48
N MET A 131 6.35 32.13 8.53
CA MET A 131 7.02 31.93 9.81
C MET A 131 7.32 30.45 10.02
N VAL A 132 8.57 30.11 10.28
CA VAL A 132 9.02 28.75 10.54
C VAL A 132 9.36 28.61 12.01
N LEU A 133 8.71 27.64 12.67
CA LEU A 133 9.00 27.18 14.01
C LEU A 133 9.81 25.88 13.90
N GLU A 134 11.11 25.96 14.12
CA GLU A 134 12.03 24.81 14.02
C GLU A 134 12.33 24.24 15.42
N GLY A 135 11.89 23.00 15.65
CA GLY A 135 12.04 22.28 16.92
C GLY A 135 13.07 21.16 16.86
N ALA A 136 13.94 21.07 17.87
CA ALA A 136 14.91 19.99 18.02
C ALA A 136 15.16 19.63 19.49
N ARG A 137 15.86 18.52 19.78
CA ARG A 137 16.26 18.20 21.17
C ARG A 137 17.37 19.13 21.64
N SER A 138 18.33 19.41 20.76
CA SER A 138 19.45 20.32 20.93
C SER A 138 19.74 21.10 19.65
N SER A 139 20.56 22.15 19.76
CA SER A 139 20.98 22.96 18.61
C SER A 139 21.79 22.19 17.56
N ALA A 140 22.37 21.03 17.92
CA ALA A 140 23.11 20.17 17.00
C ALA A 140 22.20 19.43 15.99
N GLU A 141 20.90 19.35 16.27
CA GLU A 141 19.91 18.64 15.46
C GLU A 141 19.00 19.60 14.67
N LEU A 142 19.16 20.92 14.82
CA LEU A 142 18.41 21.91 14.03
C LEU A 142 18.75 21.78 12.55
N LEU A 143 17.72 21.82 11.69
CA LEU A 143 17.90 21.70 10.25
C LEU A 143 17.41 22.96 9.53
N TYR A 144 18.15 23.33 8.48
CA TYR A 144 17.77 24.37 7.53
C TYR A 144 17.48 25.78 8.08
N VAL A 145 17.76 26.10 9.36
CA VAL A 145 17.54 27.43 9.95
C VAL A 145 18.05 28.56 9.05
N LYS A 146 19.33 28.50 8.65
CA LYS A 146 19.97 29.52 7.80
C LYS A 146 19.45 29.51 6.37
N GLU A 147 18.97 28.36 5.90
CA GLU A 147 18.37 28.22 4.59
C GLU A 147 16.96 28.85 4.58
N PHE A 148 16.12 28.63 5.60
CA PHE A 148 14.84 29.30 5.76
C PHE A 148 14.98 30.83 5.83
N GLU A 149 15.95 31.34 6.60
CA GLU A 149 16.28 32.76 6.65
C GLU A 149 16.69 33.30 5.26
N ARG A 150 17.50 32.55 4.51
CA ARG A 150 17.91 32.92 3.15
C ARG A 150 16.77 32.91 2.13
N ILE A 151 15.79 32.04 2.29
CA ILE A 151 14.55 32.03 1.50
C ILE A 151 13.69 33.27 1.84
N GLY A 152 13.93 33.91 2.99
CA GLY A 152 13.20 35.10 3.45
C GLY A 152 12.03 34.77 4.38
N CYS A 153 12.14 33.68 5.12
CA CYS A 153 11.19 33.32 6.18
C CYS A 153 11.62 33.92 7.52
N GLU A 154 10.64 34.24 8.37
CA GLU A 154 10.90 34.51 9.78
C GLU A 154 11.09 33.19 10.52
N VAL A 155 12.21 33.02 11.23
CA VAL A 155 12.50 31.77 11.94
C VAL A 155 12.44 31.98 13.45
N ARG A 156 11.84 31.03 14.16
CA ARG A 156 11.87 30.89 15.61
C ARG A 156 12.26 29.46 15.96
N ILE A 157 13.12 29.33 16.96
CA ILE A 157 13.73 28.07 17.35
C ILE A 157 13.24 27.69 18.74
N ALA A 158 12.99 26.40 18.95
CA ALA A 158 12.89 25.82 20.28
C ALA A 158 13.77 24.58 20.40
N THR A 159 14.56 24.48 21.47
CA THR A 159 15.28 23.25 21.83
C THR A 159 14.86 22.74 23.20
N GLU A 160 14.68 21.43 23.33
CA GLU A 160 14.26 20.81 24.59
C GLU A 160 15.28 21.06 25.72
N ASP A 161 16.57 21.05 25.39
CA ASP A 161 17.66 21.31 26.35
C ASP A 161 17.90 22.81 26.63
N GLY A 162 17.33 23.72 25.83
CA GLY A 162 17.55 25.17 25.90
C GLY A 162 18.90 25.64 25.36
N SER A 163 19.60 24.83 24.57
CA SER A 163 20.84 25.21 23.88
C SER A 163 20.66 26.32 22.83
N GLU A 164 19.46 26.50 22.25
CA GLU A 164 19.16 27.61 21.34
C GLU A 164 17.66 27.98 21.36
N GLY A 165 17.34 29.27 21.28
CA GLY A 165 15.96 29.74 21.22
C GLY A 165 15.15 29.48 22.50
N TYR A 166 13.88 29.11 22.33
CA TYR A 166 12.97 28.77 23.43
C TYR A 166 13.35 27.44 24.07
N LYS A 167 13.42 27.38 25.40
CA LYS A 167 13.68 26.14 26.14
C LYS A 167 12.37 25.37 26.35
N GLY A 168 12.18 24.29 25.61
CA GLY A 168 10.99 23.42 25.71
C GLY A 168 10.59 22.82 24.37
N LEU A 169 9.32 22.41 24.25
CA LEU A 169 8.81 21.87 22.99
C LEU A 169 8.44 23.00 22.04
N ILE A 170 8.62 22.78 20.73
CA ILE A 170 8.20 23.75 19.71
C ILE A 170 6.69 24.04 19.74
N THR A 171 5.91 23.07 20.20
CA THR A 171 4.47 23.22 20.40
C THR A 171 4.12 24.14 21.57
N ASP A 172 4.97 24.24 22.60
CA ASP A 172 4.78 25.20 23.70
C ASP A 172 5.03 26.62 23.19
N LEU A 173 6.07 26.80 22.37
CA LEU A 173 6.34 28.08 21.70
C LEU A 173 5.19 28.49 20.77
N LEU A 174 4.62 27.55 20.00
CA LEU A 174 3.44 27.82 19.17
C LEU A 174 2.25 28.33 20.01
N GLU A 175 2.00 27.72 21.18
CA GLU A 175 0.95 28.20 22.10
C GLU A 175 1.24 29.58 22.66
N GLU A 176 2.48 29.87 23.06
CA GLU A 176 2.88 31.19 23.57
C GLU A 176 2.71 32.28 22.51
N MET A 177 3.12 32.03 21.26
CA MET A 177 2.98 32.98 20.17
C MET A 177 1.50 33.30 19.91
N ARG A 178 0.64 32.29 19.93
CA ARG A 178 -0.81 32.49 19.83
C ARG A 178 -1.37 33.28 21.01
N ALA A 179 -0.97 32.95 22.24
CA ALA A 179 -1.38 33.68 23.44
C ALA A 179 -0.94 35.15 23.40
N SER A 180 0.16 35.46 22.72
CA SER A 180 0.65 36.84 22.50
C SER A 180 -0.07 37.60 21.38
N GLY A 181 -0.99 36.96 20.66
CA GLY A 181 -1.83 37.58 19.63
C GLY A 181 -1.35 37.39 18.19
N GLU A 182 -0.31 36.58 17.97
CA GLU A 182 0.11 36.19 16.63
C GLU A 182 -1.02 35.42 15.93
N LYS A 183 -1.24 35.65 14.63
CA LYS A 183 -2.29 34.92 13.88
C LYS A 183 -1.74 34.28 12.62
N PHE A 184 -2.29 33.14 12.28
CA PHE A 184 -1.93 32.43 11.06
C PHE A 184 -3.20 32.07 10.31
N GLU A 185 -3.13 32.14 8.99
CA GLU A 185 -4.23 31.75 8.09
C GLU A 185 -4.10 30.28 7.68
N GLN A 186 -2.90 29.72 7.77
CA GLN A 186 -2.63 28.31 7.52
C GLN A 186 -1.46 27.83 8.38
N VAL A 187 -1.52 26.56 8.81
CA VAL A 187 -0.40 25.85 9.43
C VAL A 187 -0.01 24.64 8.60
N LEU A 188 1.29 24.49 8.31
CA LEU A 188 1.87 23.28 7.73
C LEU A 188 2.78 22.63 8.77
N THR A 189 2.72 21.32 8.95
CA THR A 189 3.60 20.64 9.94
C THR A 189 4.14 19.31 9.45
N CYS A 190 5.38 19.03 9.84
CA CYS A 190 6.05 17.76 9.61
C CYS A 190 7.09 17.51 10.71
N GLY A 191 7.15 16.29 11.24
CA GLY A 191 8.08 15.91 12.32
C GLY A 191 7.56 14.72 13.13
N PRO A 192 7.97 14.57 14.40
CA PRO A 192 7.48 13.50 15.26
C PRO A 192 5.95 13.48 15.35
N GLU A 193 5.33 12.30 15.25
CA GLU A 193 3.87 12.17 15.15
C GLU A 193 3.11 12.76 16.34
N LEU A 194 3.66 12.65 17.55
CA LEU A 194 3.07 13.26 18.75
C LEU A 194 3.17 14.79 18.76
N MET A 195 4.23 15.35 18.19
CA MET A 195 4.37 16.80 18.00
C MET A 195 3.31 17.30 17.01
N MET A 196 3.19 16.66 15.85
CA MET A 196 2.21 17.04 14.83
C MET A 196 0.76 16.89 15.34
N ARG A 197 0.48 15.86 16.14
CA ARG A 197 -0.82 15.72 16.83
C ARG A 197 -1.09 16.91 17.74
N ARG A 198 -0.11 17.35 18.53
CA ARG A 198 -0.25 18.51 19.41
C ARG A 198 -0.47 19.80 18.61
N VAL A 199 0.22 19.97 17.48
CA VAL A 199 -0.06 21.08 16.54
C VAL A 199 -1.52 21.06 16.08
N CYS A 200 -2.05 19.90 15.68
CA CYS A 200 -3.46 19.76 15.28
C CYS A 200 -4.44 20.14 16.40
N GLU A 201 -4.16 19.75 17.64
CA GLU A 201 -5.00 20.10 18.80
C GLU A 201 -5.00 21.62 19.05
N ILE A 202 -3.82 22.25 18.95
CA ILE A 202 -3.64 23.70 19.10
C ILE A 202 -4.44 24.43 18.01
N THR A 203 -4.24 24.10 16.74
CA THR A 203 -4.85 24.82 15.61
C THR A 203 -6.36 24.61 15.50
N ARG A 204 -6.85 23.41 15.86
CA ARG A 204 -8.29 23.10 15.88
C ARG A 204 -9.08 24.03 16.79
N SER A 205 -8.55 24.38 17.95
CA SER A 205 -9.22 25.25 18.93
C SER A 205 -9.60 26.63 18.36
N GLU A 206 -8.90 27.10 17.33
CA GLU A 206 -9.16 28.38 16.66
C GLU A 206 -9.58 28.24 15.20
N ARG A 207 -9.80 27.01 14.72
CA ARG A 207 -10.21 26.72 13.33
C ARG A 207 -9.21 27.23 12.29
N ILE A 208 -7.91 27.08 12.56
CA ILE A 208 -6.86 27.40 11.58
C ILE A 208 -6.68 26.19 10.64
N PRO A 209 -6.86 26.34 9.32
CA PRO A 209 -6.57 25.29 8.34
C PRO A 209 -5.17 24.71 8.56
N THR A 210 -5.07 23.39 8.74
CA THR A 210 -3.82 22.71 9.08
C THR A 210 -3.58 21.53 8.17
N GLN A 211 -2.41 21.49 7.54
CA GLN A 211 -1.91 20.36 6.77
C GLN A 211 -0.73 19.69 7.46
N VAL A 212 -0.73 18.36 7.44
CA VAL A 212 0.23 17.52 8.16
C VAL A 212 0.85 16.54 7.16
N SER A 213 2.18 16.52 7.09
CA SER A 213 2.91 15.50 6.32
C SER A 213 3.22 14.29 7.21
N VAL A 214 2.54 13.16 6.95
CA VAL A 214 2.59 11.95 7.78
C VAL A 214 3.48 10.88 7.17
N GLU A 215 4.39 10.34 7.97
CA GLU A 215 5.26 9.24 7.58
C GLU A 215 4.67 7.87 7.93
N ARG A 216 4.80 6.92 7.00
CA ARG A 216 4.46 5.50 7.20
C ARG A 216 5.44 4.63 6.41
N ILE A 217 5.47 3.32 6.68
CA ILE A 217 6.26 2.37 5.90
C ILE A 217 5.73 2.31 4.46
N VAL A 218 6.53 2.75 3.48
CA VAL A 218 6.21 2.62 2.06
C VAL A 218 7.02 1.48 1.44
N LYS A 219 6.35 0.62 0.67
CA LYS A 219 7.01 -0.45 -0.10
C LYS A 219 6.81 -0.30 -1.60
N CYS A 220 5.55 -0.26 -2.04
CA CYS A 220 5.25 -0.18 -3.46
C CYS A 220 5.34 1.23 -4.07
N GLY A 221 5.20 2.29 -3.26
CA GLY A 221 5.12 3.69 -3.76
C GLY A 221 3.82 4.04 -4.51
N CYS A 222 3.03 3.06 -4.95
CA CYS A 222 1.90 3.27 -5.87
C CYS A 222 0.53 2.84 -5.32
N GLY A 223 0.41 2.61 -4.02
CA GLY A 223 -0.86 2.28 -3.35
C GLY A 223 -1.34 0.84 -3.50
N ALA A 224 -0.54 -0.06 -4.10
CA ALA A 224 -0.91 -1.45 -4.33
C ALA A 224 -0.92 -2.31 -3.05
N CYS A 225 0.14 -2.24 -2.25
CA CYS A 225 0.34 -3.16 -1.13
C CYS A 225 -0.40 -2.76 0.16
N GLY A 226 -0.65 -1.47 0.35
CA GLY A 226 -1.24 -0.94 1.59
C GLY A 226 -0.29 -0.89 2.80
N SER A 227 1.01 -1.17 2.67
CA SER A 227 1.94 -1.12 3.83
C SER A 227 2.01 0.24 4.51
N CYS A 228 1.71 1.29 3.76
CA CYS A 228 1.67 2.67 4.22
C CYS A 228 0.28 3.10 4.71
N ASP A 229 -0.53 2.14 5.16
CA ASP A 229 -1.89 2.39 5.61
C ASP A 229 -1.92 3.34 6.80
N LEU A 230 -2.88 4.27 6.75
CA LEU A 230 -3.20 5.24 7.78
C LEU A 230 -4.73 5.23 7.95
N GLY A 231 -5.25 4.20 8.63
CA GLY A 231 -6.69 4.05 8.83
C GLY A 231 -7.48 3.93 7.51
N GLY A 232 -6.96 3.17 6.54
CA GLY A 232 -7.54 2.99 5.21
C GLY A 232 -6.97 3.93 4.14
N TYR A 233 -6.30 5.02 4.52
CA TYR A 233 -5.62 5.91 3.59
C TYR A 233 -4.24 5.36 3.21
N ARG A 234 -3.90 5.41 1.92
CA ARG A 234 -2.59 4.98 1.42
C ARG A 234 -1.66 6.18 1.41
N VAL A 235 -0.78 6.35 2.39
CA VAL A 235 0.14 7.50 2.45
C VAL A 235 0.92 7.72 1.15
N CYS A 236 1.31 6.69 0.40
CA CYS A 236 2.03 6.87 -0.87
C CYS A 236 1.18 7.38 -2.05
N LYS A 237 -0.16 7.40 -1.93
CA LYS A 237 -1.08 7.78 -3.01
C LYS A 237 -2.06 8.87 -2.58
N ASP A 238 -2.67 8.69 -1.41
CA ASP A 238 -3.66 9.60 -0.81
C ASP A 238 -2.98 10.68 0.05
N GLY A 239 -1.77 10.42 0.57
CA GLY A 239 -0.91 11.35 1.32
C GLY A 239 0.39 11.63 0.57
N PRO A 240 1.51 12.06 1.21
CA PRO A 240 1.71 12.08 2.66
C PRO A 240 1.11 13.29 3.35
N VAL A 241 0.74 14.33 2.60
CA VAL A 241 0.10 15.52 3.15
C VAL A 241 -1.41 15.30 3.28
N PHE A 242 -1.93 15.48 4.49
CA PHE A 242 -3.35 15.40 4.84
C PHE A 242 -3.81 16.66 5.56
N ASN A 243 -5.07 17.03 5.35
CA ASN A 243 -5.73 18.02 6.18
C ASN A 243 -6.07 17.40 7.55
N VAL A 244 -6.10 18.22 8.60
CA VAL A 244 -6.39 17.76 9.97
C VAL A 244 -7.73 17.01 10.07
N GLU A 245 -8.75 17.44 9.33
CA GLU A 245 -10.08 16.81 9.31
C GLU A 245 -10.07 15.40 8.70
N GLU A 246 -9.17 15.14 7.75
CA GLU A 246 -8.96 13.79 7.21
C GLU A 246 -8.35 12.90 8.29
N LEU A 247 -7.32 13.39 8.99
CA LEU A 247 -6.57 12.63 10.00
C LEU A 247 -7.39 12.24 11.23
N GLU A 248 -8.40 13.04 11.60
CA GLU A 248 -9.33 12.73 12.70
C GLU A 248 -10.05 11.39 12.53
N ARG A 249 -10.18 10.91 11.28
CA ARG A 249 -10.86 9.66 10.93
C ARG A 249 -9.88 8.51 10.68
N THR A 250 -8.63 8.66 11.12
CA THR A 250 -7.54 7.71 10.86
C THR A 250 -6.89 7.20 12.14
N GLU A 251 -5.85 6.40 11.95
CA GLU A 251 -4.98 5.89 13.01
C GLU A 251 -3.96 6.92 13.53
N PHE A 252 -3.88 8.11 12.92
CA PHE A 252 -2.91 9.15 13.24
C PHE A 252 -2.87 9.48 14.74
N GLY A 253 -1.65 9.56 15.29
CA GLY A 253 -1.38 9.86 16.70
C GLY A 253 -1.74 8.74 17.68
N ASN A 254 -2.17 7.57 17.21
CA ASN A 254 -2.64 6.48 18.06
C ASN A 254 -2.04 5.12 17.67
N TRP A 255 -2.04 4.80 16.37
CA TRP A 255 -1.53 3.52 15.86
C TRP A 255 -0.59 3.74 14.66
N LYS A 256 0.42 2.90 14.58
CA LYS A 256 1.30 2.75 13.40
C LYS A 256 1.50 1.28 13.08
N ARG A 257 2.17 1.01 11.96
CA ARG A 257 2.44 -0.35 11.47
C ARG A 257 3.93 -0.60 11.34
N GLU A 258 4.35 -1.79 11.74
CA GLU A 258 5.70 -2.30 11.49
C GLU A 258 5.85 -2.76 10.02
N LYS A 259 7.05 -3.10 9.56
CA LYS A 259 7.29 -3.55 8.17
C LYS A 259 6.44 -4.77 7.78
N SER A 260 6.08 -5.59 8.77
CA SER A 260 5.18 -6.73 8.62
C SER A 260 3.70 -6.37 8.44
N GLY A 261 3.32 -5.12 8.68
CA GLY A 261 1.92 -4.68 8.76
C GLY A 261 1.30 -4.81 10.16
N LYS A 262 2.04 -5.35 11.14
CA LYS A 262 1.58 -5.45 12.53
C LYS A 262 1.30 -4.08 13.12
N ARG A 263 0.08 -3.94 13.62
CA ARG A 263 -0.43 -2.72 14.25
C ARG A 263 0.16 -2.59 15.65
N ILE A 264 0.83 -1.48 15.93
CA ILE A 264 1.43 -1.16 17.22
C ILE A 264 0.95 0.20 17.69
N SER A 265 0.78 0.32 19.01
CA SER A 265 0.30 1.55 19.60
C SER A 265 1.42 2.59 19.70
N ILE A 266 1.09 3.84 19.41
CA ILE A 266 1.97 5.01 19.64
C ILE A 266 1.86 5.47 21.11
N LYS A 267 0.73 5.22 21.77
CA LYS A 267 0.48 5.63 23.16
C LYS A 267 -0.05 4.47 24.03
N PRO A 268 0.28 4.39 25.33
CA PRO A 268 -0.15 3.27 26.17
C PRO A 268 -1.68 3.08 26.26
N ASP A 269 -2.44 4.17 26.08
CA ASP A 269 -3.90 4.26 26.23
C ASP A 269 -4.64 4.38 24.88
N ALA A 270 -4.04 3.97 23.77
CA ALA A 270 -4.71 4.02 22.48
C ALA A 270 -5.97 3.17 22.52
N SER A 271 -7.13 3.81 22.31
CA SER A 271 -8.37 3.09 22.06
C SER A 271 -8.16 2.17 20.85
N ALA A 272 -8.51 0.90 21.00
CA ALA A 272 -8.56 -0.06 19.88
C ALA A 272 -9.52 0.45 18.77
N LEU A 273 -10.50 1.26 19.16
CA LEU A 273 -11.53 1.81 18.29
C LEU A 273 -11.30 3.33 18.12
N LEU A 274 -10.68 3.70 17.01
CA LEU A 274 -10.75 5.04 16.45
C LEU A 274 -11.59 4.95 15.16
N SER A 275 -12.88 4.80 15.41
CA SER A 275 -14.06 5.09 14.58
C SER A 275 -13.93 5.26 13.05
N ILE A 276 -14.57 4.34 12.30
CA ILE A 276 -15.52 4.67 11.20
C ILE A 276 -16.69 3.68 11.36
N PRO A 277 -17.95 4.12 11.64
CA PRO A 277 -18.88 4.52 10.57
C PRO A 277 -19.78 5.75 10.96
N PRO A 278 -20.42 6.46 9.99
CA PRO A 278 -21.59 5.93 9.28
C PRO A 278 -21.62 6.27 7.79
N SER A 279 -21.50 5.25 6.97
CA SER A 279 -22.61 4.86 6.10
C SER A 279 -22.47 3.37 5.90
N GLN A 280 -23.57 2.63 6.09
CA GLN A 280 -23.70 1.29 5.51
C GLN A 280 -23.70 1.49 3.99
N PHE A 281 -22.52 1.62 3.39
CA PHE A 281 -22.36 1.30 1.98
C PHE A 281 -22.09 -0.18 1.90
N THR A 282 -23.15 -0.95 2.11
CA THR A 282 -23.28 -2.21 1.39
C THR A 282 -23.34 -1.83 -0.09
N PRO A 283 -22.55 -2.46 -0.98
CA PRO A 283 -22.77 -2.34 -2.42
C PRO A 283 -24.26 -2.51 -2.69
N GLU A 284 -24.85 -1.64 -3.53
CA GLU A 284 -26.28 -1.74 -3.83
C GLU A 284 -26.62 -3.17 -4.21
N TYR A 285 -27.61 -3.75 -3.52
CA TYR A 285 -28.11 -5.08 -3.81
C TYR A 285 -28.62 -5.09 -5.25
N GLU A 286 -27.83 -5.65 -6.16
CA GLU A 286 -28.15 -5.70 -7.59
C GLU A 286 -28.55 -7.13 -7.99
N PRO A 287 -29.84 -7.41 -8.23
CA PRO A 287 -30.33 -8.75 -8.54
C PRO A 287 -29.64 -9.40 -9.75
N LEU A 288 -29.14 -8.62 -10.72
CA LEU A 288 -28.44 -9.14 -11.90
C LEU A 288 -27.01 -9.61 -11.61
N LEU A 289 -26.38 -9.08 -10.56
CA LEU A 289 -24.95 -9.31 -10.26
C LEU A 289 -24.74 -10.22 -9.05
N LYS A 290 -25.73 -10.40 -8.19
CA LYS A 290 -25.61 -11.30 -7.04
C LYS A 290 -25.20 -12.71 -7.48
N THR A 291 -24.32 -13.32 -6.70
CA THR A 291 -23.81 -14.67 -6.95
C THR A 291 -23.75 -15.43 -5.63
N GLU A 292 -24.15 -16.70 -5.64
CA GLU A 292 -23.87 -17.64 -4.55
C GLU A 292 -22.74 -18.57 -4.96
N VAL A 293 -21.67 -18.66 -4.17
CA VAL A 293 -20.57 -19.60 -4.39
C VAL A 293 -20.28 -20.36 -3.11
N CYS A 294 -20.32 -21.70 -3.18
CA CYS A 294 -20.07 -22.58 -2.04
C CYS A 294 -20.93 -22.25 -0.80
N GLY A 295 -22.19 -21.81 -1.00
CA GLY A 295 -23.11 -21.42 0.07
C GLY A 295 -22.88 -20.01 0.64
N VAL A 296 -21.92 -19.25 0.11
CA VAL A 296 -21.67 -17.85 0.50
C VAL A 296 -22.35 -16.93 -0.49
N ASN A 297 -23.12 -15.97 0.03
CA ASN A 297 -23.84 -14.99 -0.79
C ASN A 297 -22.98 -13.73 -1.01
N PHE A 298 -22.76 -13.40 -2.27
CA PHE A 298 -22.03 -12.22 -2.70
C PHE A 298 -22.99 -11.21 -3.32
N PRO A 299 -23.04 -9.94 -2.87
CA PRO A 299 -23.92 -8.91 -3.45
C PRO A 299 -23.58 -8.58 -4.91
N ASN A 300 -22.31 -8.75 -5.29
CA ASN A 300 -21.82 -8.75 -6.65
C ASN A 300 -20.57 -9.66 -6.72
N PRO A 301 -20.08 -10.06 -7.90
CA PRO A 301 -19.08 -11.12 -8.01
C PRO A 301 -17.64 -10.59 -7.96
N ILE A 302 -17.44 -9.32 -7.64
CA ILE A 302 -16.13 -8.66 -7.72
C ILE A 302 -15.50 -8.56 -6.32
N ALA A 303 -14.22 -8.88 -6.21
CA ALA A 303 -13.44 -8.74 -4.99
C ALA A 303 -12.06 -8.15 -5.28
N ASN A 304 -11.31 -7.72 -4.28
CA ASN A 304 -9.87 -7.46 -4.47
C ASN A 304 -9.10 -8.79 -4.55
N ALA A 305 -7.93 -8.78 -5.20
CA ALA A 305 -7.02 -9.92 -5.17
C ALA A 305 -6.22 -9.97 -3.87
N ALA A 306 -6.09 -11.17 -3.30
CA ALA A 306 -5.21 -11.39 -2.16
C ALA A 306 -3.80 -10.83 -2.45
N GLY A 307 -3.29 -10.00 -1.55
CA GLY A 307 -2.02 -9.31 -1.76
C GLY A 307 -2.12 -7.79 -1.89
N PHE A 308 -3.27 -7.31 -2.37
CA PHE A 308 -3.58 -5.90 -2.50
C PHE A 308 -4.31 -5.41 -1.24
N GLY A 309 -3.59 -4.71 -0.38
CA GLY A 309 -4.05 -4.25 0.93
C GLY A 309 -3.64 -5.18 2.08
N VAL A 310 -3.09 -4.61 3.15
CA VAL A 310 -2.65 -5.33 4.37
C VAL A 310 -3.55 -5.10 5.57
N SER A 311 -4.32 -4.00 5.60
CA SER A 311 -5.14 -3.60 6.74
C SER A 311 -6.64 -3.78 6.49
N GLY A 312 -7.39 -4.04 7.55
CA GLY A 312 -8.85 -4.17 7.50
C GLY A 312 -9.55 -2.89 7.05
N LYS A 313 -9.02 -1.72 7.46
CA LYS A 313 -9.57 -0.41 7.05
C LYS A 313 -9.45 -0.16 5.55
N LEU A 314 -8.36 -0.62 4.93
CA LEU A 314 -8.20 -0.52 3.49
C LEU A 314 -9.17 -1.46 2.76
N LEU A 315 -9.35 -2.70 3.27
CA LEU A 315 -10.36 -3.62 2.74
C LEU A 315 -11.76 -3.04 2.86
N TYR A 316 -12.09 -2.41 3.99
CA TYR A 316 -13.35 -1.68 4.16
C TYR A 316 -13.57 -0.65 3.05
N ARG A 317 -12.55 0.14 2.69
CA ARG A 317 -12.66 1.11 1.59
C ARG A 317 -12.89 0.45 0.23
N TYR A 318 -12.36 -0.75 -0.02
CA TYR A 318 -12.66 -1.49 -1.26
C TYR A 318 -14.14 -1.87 -1.34
N ALA A 319 -14.72 -2.35 -0.24
CA ALA A 319 -16.14 -2.66 -0.17
C ALA A 319 -17.00 -1.42 -0.39
N VAL A 320 -16.66 -0.29 0.27
CA VAL A 320 -17.32 1.01 0.05
C VAL A 320 -17.25 1.46 -1.41
N ALA A 321 -16.14 1.17 -2.10
CA ALA A 321 -15.97 1.48 -3.52
C ALA A 321 -16.69 0.51 -4.48
N GLY A 322 -17.37 -0.52 -3.94
CA GLY A 322 -18.24 -1.42 -4.70
C GLY A 322 -17.79 -2.88 -4.76
N ALA A 323 -16.71 -3.28 -4.08
CA ALA A 323 -16.32 -4.69 -4.02
C ALA A 323 -17.39 -5.51 -3.27
N GLY A 324 -17.85 -6.60 -3.88
CA GLY A 324 -18.82 -7.52 -3.30
C GLY A 324 -18.21 -8.52 -2.32
N ALA A 325 -16.89 -8.60 -2.23
CA ALA A 325 -16.17 -9.27 -1.15
C ALA A 325 -14.81 -8.61 -0.94
N VAL A 326 -14.20 -8.89 0.19
CA VAL A 326 -12.83 -8.46 0.47
C VAL A 326 -11.94 -9.66 0.80
N VAL A 327 -10.74 -9.67 0.24
CA VAL A 327 -9.76 -10.73 0.40
C VAL A 327 -8.56 -10.19 1.14
N THR A 328 -8.20 -10.83 2.25
CA THR A 328 -7.07 -10.38 3.06
C THR A 328 -5.73 -10.58 2.34
N LYS A 329 -4.68 -9.95 2.87
CA LYS A 329 -3.33 -10.40 2.58
C LYS A 329 -3.18 -11.86 3.04
N SER A 330 -2.48 -12.68 2.26
CA SER A 330 -2.15 -14.03 2.69
C SER A 330 -1.32 -13.97 3.97
N VAL A 331 -1.82 -14.58 5.05
CA VAL A 331 -1.21 -14.55 6.38
C VAL A 331 -0.72 -15.95 6.78
N GLY A 332 0.43 -16.00 7.44
CA GLY A 332 1.08 -17.24 7.86
C GLY A 332 1.14 -17.41 9.38
N ARG A 333 1.86 -18.43 9.84
CA ARG A 333 2.01 -18.72 11.28
C ARG A 333 2.71 -17.60 12.03
N TYR A 334 3.77 -17.06 11.43
CA TYR A 334 4.64 -16.06 12.03
C TYR A 334 4.59 -14.74 11.26
N GLU A 335 4.94 -13.68 11.97
CA GLU A 335 5.18 -12.36 11.41
C GLU A 335 6.25 -12.42 10.32
N ARG A 336 6.04 -11.69 9.22
CA ARG A 336 7.02 -11.56 8.14
C ARG A 336 7.11 -10.10 7.72
N GLU A 337 8.33 -9.58 7.65
CA GLU A 337 8.57 -8.23 7.13
C GLU A 337 8.53 -8.17 5.60
N GLY A 338 8.63 -9.28 4.88
CA GLY A 338 8.76 -9.27 3.42
C GLY A 338 10.21 -9.03 2.97
N TYR A 339 10.41 -8.79 1.68
CA TYR A 339 11.75 -8.50 1.14
C TYR A 339 12.08 -7.00 1.17
N PRO A 340 13.38 -6.66 1.10
CA PRO A 340 13.81 -5.30 0.75
C PRO A 340 13.19 -4.82 -0.57
N ASN A 341 12.98 -3.52 -0.66
CA ASN A 341 12.56 -2.86 -1.89
C ASN A 341 13.77 -2.69 -2.86
N PRO A 342 13.55 -2.43 -4.16
CA PRO A 342 12.28 -2.31 -4.87
C PRO A 342 11.55 -3.66 -4.89
N SER A 343 10.32 -3.66 -4.39
CA SER A 343 9.51 -4.89 -4.25
C SER A 343 8.24 -4.86 -5.11
N PHE A 344 7.94 -3.73 -5.75
CA PHE A 344 6.82 -3.57 -6.66
C PHE A 344 7.06 -2.38 -7.59
N PHE A 345 6.94 -2.59 -8.90
CA PHE A 345 7.03 -1.52 -9.90
C PHE A 345 6.34 -1.92 -11.21
N GLU A 346 6.05 -0.92 -12.05
CA GLU A 346 5.41 -1.08 -13.36
C GLU A 346 6.48 -1.22 -14.45
N ILE A 347 6.57 -2.36 -15.13
CA ILE A 347 7.60 -2.62 -16.16
C ILE A 347 7.16 -2.20 -17.57
N SER A 348 5.85 -2.07 -17.80
CA SER A 348 5.23 -1.52 -19.00
C SER A 348 3.80 -1.09 -18.64
N PRO A 349 3.13 -0.23 -19.42
CA PRO A 349 1.79 0.24 -19.08
C PRO A 349 0.84 -0.88 -18.66
N HIS A 350 0.27 -0.75 -17.46
CA HIS A 350 -0.62 -1.71 -16.82
C HIS A 350 -0.03 -3.11 -16.59
N SER A 351 1.29 -3.23 -16.54
CA SER A 351 2.02 -4.49 -16.29
C SER A 351 3.04 -4.28 -15.17
N TYR A 352 2.88 -5.02 -14.09
CA TYR A 352 3.61 -4.83 -12.84
C TYR A 352 4.37 -6.08 -12.47
N VAL A 353 5.55 -5.91 -11.88
CA VAL A 353 6.30 -7.00 -11.26
C VAL A 353 6.38 -6.72 -9.77
N ASN A 354 6.19 -7.77 -8.96
CA ASN A 354 6.34 -7.68 -7.53
C ASN A 354 7.16 -8.83 -6.94
N ALA A 355 7.87 -8.55 -5.86
CA ALA A 355 8.47 -9.51 -4.96
C ALA A 355 8.27 -9.01 -3.52
N MET A 356 7.02 -8.98 -3.05
CA MET A 356 6.70 -8.41 -1.74
C MET A 356 7.24 -9.26 -0.57
N GLY A 357 7.32 -10.58 -0.73
CA GLY A 357 7.78 -11.51 0.33
C GLY A 357 6.75 -11.85 1.41
N LEU A 358 5.47 -11.66 1.09
CA LEU A 358 4.32 -11.91 1.99
C LEU A 358 4.44 -11.14 3.32
N PRO A 359 4.58 -9.80 3.32
CA PRO A 359 4.58 -9.04 4.54
C PRO A 359 3.22 -9.21 5.23
N ASN A 360 3.22 -9.74 6.44
CA ASN A 360 2.01 -10.00 7.21
C ASN A 360 2.33 -10.06 8.72
N PRO A 361 1.39 -9.71 9.60
CA PRO A 361 1.63 -9.65 11.04
C PRO A 361 1.67 -11.02 11.73
N GLY A 362 1.43 -12.11 10.99
CA GLY A 362 1.18 -13.43 11.53
C GLY A 362 -0.27 -13.60 11.99
N ILE A 363 -0.83 -14.79 11.83
CA ILE A 363 -2.27 -15.07 11.99
C ILE A 363 -2.79 -14.68 13.38
N ARG A 364 -1.97 -14.79 14.43
CA ARG A 364 -2.35 -14.48 15.82
C ARG A 364 -2.47 -12.98 16.11
N ASN A 365 -1.84 -12.13 15.29
CA ASN A 365 -1.87 -10.69 15.44
C ASN A 365 -2.90 -10.02 14.52
N TYR A 366 -3.71 -10.81 13.81
CA TYR A 366 -4.56 -10.30 12.73
C TYR A 366 -5.98 -9.89 13.17
N VAL A 367 -6.34 -10.13 14.44
CA VAL A 367 -7.68 -9.89 14.98
C VAL A 367 -8.21 -8.48 14.71
N LEU A 368 -7.42 -7.43 14.93
CA LEU A 368 -7.84 -6.04 14.71
C LEU A 368 -8.14 -5.76 13.23
N GLU A 369 -7.37 -6.36 12.32
CA GLU A 369 -7.59 -6.21 10.88
C GLU A 369 -8.84 -6.95 10.41
N ILE A 370 -9.15 -8.09 11.03
CA ILE A 370 -10.38 -8.82 10.77
C ILE A 370 -11.60 -8.04 11.26
N GLU A 371 -11.54 -7.48 12.48
CA GLU A 371 -12.61 -6.64 13.02
C GLU A 371 -12.87 -5.42 12.13
N ASP A 372 -11.81 -4.73 11.72
CA ASP A 372 -11.91 -3.57 10.81
C ASP A 372 -12.51 -3.95 9.45
N ALA A 373 -12.14 -5.10 8.88
CA ALA A 373 -12.69 -5.56 7.60
C ALA A 373 -14.17 -5.97 7.70
N LYS A 374 -14.61 -6.58 8.81
CA LYS A 374 -16.02 -7.02 8.98
C LYS A 374 -17.00 -5.85 9.08
N HIS A 375 -16.55 -4.65 9.44
CA HIS A 375 -17.40 -3.46 9.39
C HIS A 375 -17.93 -3.12 7.99
N ALA A 376 -17.35 -3.70 6.94
CA ALA A 376 -17.79 -3.53 5.57
C ALA A 376 -19.11 -4.23 5.22
N ASP A 377 -19.54 -5.19 6.04
CA ASP A 377 -20.77 -5.98 5.82
C ASP A 377 -20.84 -6.65 4.42
N VAL A 378 -19.68 -7.12 3.94
CA VAL A 378 -19.54 -7.98 2.76
C VAL A 378 -18.75 -9.24 3.14
N PRO A 379 -18.87 -10.35 2.38
CA PRO A 379 -18.08 -11.55 2.62
C PRO A 379 -16.57 -11.26 2.78
N LEU A 380 -16.00 -11.79 3.86
CA LEU A 380 -14.57 -11.73 4.16
C LEU A 380 -13.91 -13.06 3.80
N ILE A 381 -13.00 -13.02 2.82
CA ILE A 381 -12.18 -14.14 2.40
C ILE A 381 -10.81 -14.03 3.05
N LEU A 382 -10.50 -14.92 4.00
CA LEU A 382 -9.19 -14.96 4.64
C LEU A 382 -8.22 -15.77 3.79
N SER A 383 -7.25 -15.07 3.18
CA SER A 383 -6.15 -15.71 2.48
C SER A 383 -5.10 -16.18 3.49
N ILE A 384 -4.67 -17.44 3.44
CA ILE A 384 -3.63 -18.01 4.29
C ILE A 384 -2.52 -18.68 3.48
N PHE A 385 -1.37 -18.90 4.09
CA PHE A 385 -0.30 -19.71 3.51
C PHE A 385 0.43 -20.52 4.58
N GLY A 386 1.13 -21.58 4.17
CA GLY A 386 2.07 -22.33 5.01
C GLY A 386 2.92 -23.30 4.19
N LYS A 387 4.14 -23.62 4.64
CA LYS A 387 5.10 -24.40 3.84
C LYS A 387 4.94 -25.92 3.97
N ASN A 388 4.24 -26.38 4.99
CA ASN A 388 4.00 -27.79 5.28
C ASN A 388 2.65 -27.98 5.98
N VAL A 389 2.26 -29.23 6.20
CA VAL A 389 0.97 -29.63 6.77
C VAL A 389 0.81 -29.06 8.19
N GLU A 390 1.82 -29.22 9.05
CA GLU A 390 1.80 -28.75 10.44
C GLU A 390 1.63 -27.24 10.55
N GLU A 391 2.34 -26.45 9.74
CA GLU A 391 2.18 -25.00 9.73
C GLU A 391 0.77 -24.60 9.27
N CYS A 392 0.25 -25.25 8.22
CA CYS A 392 -1.11 -24.98 7.74
C CYS A 392 -2.18 -25.37 8.76
N ARG A 393 -2.01 -26.46 9.50
CA ARG A 393 -2.86 -26.85 10.63
C ARG A 393 -2.93 -25.72 11.65
N GLU A 394 -1.79 -25.24 12.12
CA GLU A 394 -1.76 -24.21 13.17
C GLU A 394 -2.37 -22.88 12.72
N VAL A 395 -2.16 -22.50 11.46
CA VAL A 395 -2.81 -21.31 10.89
C VAL A 395 -4.32 -21.51 10.79
N ALA A 396 -4.77 -22.68 10.33
CA ALA A 396 -6.19 -23.02 10.25
C ALA A 396 -6.88 -23.02 11.63
N GLU A 397 -6.24 -23.55 12.67
CA GLU A 397 -6.77 -23.56 14.05
C GLU A 397 -7.00 -22.16 14.62
N VAL A 398 -6.21 -21.17 14.19
CA VAL A 398 -6.44 -19.76 14.56
C VAL A 398 -7.49 -19.14 13.63
N ALA A 399 -7.43 -19.42 12.33
CA ALA A 399 -8.34 -18.88 11.33
C ALA A 399 -9.82 -19.16 11.63
N VAL A 400 -10.16 -20.36 12.13
CA VAL A 400 -11.55 -20.72 12.48
C VAL A 400 -12.14 -19.93 13.65
N LYS A 401 -11.30 -19.21 14.40
CA LYS A 401 -11.75 -18.31 15.48
C LYS A 401 -12.17 -16.94 14.96
N TYR A 402 -11.81 -16.62 13.73
CA TYR A 402 -12.20 -15.39 13.07
C TYR A 402 -13.55 -15.55 12.36
N PRO A 403 -14.39 -14.51 12.34
CA PRO A 403 -15.69 -14.54 11.66
C PRO A 403 -15.52 -14.40 10.13
N ILE A 404 -14.88 -15.39 9.50
CA ILE A 404 -14.62 -15.41 8.05
C ILE A 404 -15.73 -16.15 7.31
N ASP A 405 -15.98 -15.76 6.06
CA ASP A 405 -17.04 -16.33 5.23
C ASP A 405 -16.48 -17.38 4.25
N MET A 406 -15.20 -17.27 3.89
CA MET A 406 -14.46 -18.24 3.09
C MET A 406 -12.98 -18.21 3.48
N LEU A 407 -12.28 -19.33 3.35
CA LEU A 407 -10.82 -19.40 3.47
C LEU A 407 -10.20 -19.63 2.10
N GLU A 408 -9.17 -18.85 1.74
CA GLU A 408 -8.38 -19.05 0.53
C GLU A 408 -6.98 -19.55 0.90
N PHE A 409 -6.67 -20.81 0.60
CA PHE A 409 -5.31 -21.33 0.74
C PHE A 409 -4.48 -20.93 -0.47
N ASN A 410 -3.47 -20.09 -0.23
CA ASN A 410 -2.53 -19.70 -1.26
C ASN A 410 -1.46 -20.78 -1.48
N ALA A 411 -1.70 -21.67 -2.43
CA ALA A 411 -0.75 -22.71 -2.83
C ALA A 411 0.40 -22.15 -3.70
N SER A 412 0.33 -20.88 -4.10
CA SER A 412 1.27 -20.26 -5.04
C SER A 412 1.86 -18.96 -4.47
N CYS A 413 3.14 -18.97 -4.14
CA CYS A 413 3.89 -17.73 -3.97
C CYS A 413 5.21 -17.83 -4.71
N PRO A 414 5.50 -16.94 -5.68
CA PRO A 414 6.66 -17.12 -6.57
C PRO A 414 8.01 -16.87 -5.87
N HIS A 415 8.03 -16.43 -4.60
CA HIS A 415 9.18 -15.68 -4.09
C HIS A 415 10.12 -16.40 -3.13
N THR A 416 9.71 -17.46 -2.41
CA THR A 416 10.55 -18.53 -1.83
C THR A 416 9.63 -19.48 -1.04
N ASP A 417 10.06 -20.72 -0.80
CA ASP A 417 9.42 -21.82 -0.04
C ASP A 417 8.11 -22.42 -0.62
N PHE A 418 7.25 -21.65 -1.30
CA PHE A 418 5.96 -22.15 -1.83
C PHE A 418 6.05 -22.86 -3.19
N VAL A 419 7.14 -22.66 -3.93
CA VAL A 419 7.44 -23.43 -5.16
C VAL A 419 7.41 -24.93 -4.88
N ALA A 420 7.73 -25.36 -3.65
CA ALA A 420 7.64 -26.74 -3.22
C ALA A 420 6.19 -27.26 -3.10
N VAL A 421 5.21 -26.42 -2.80
CA VAL A 421 3.79 -26.83 -2.64
C VAL A 421 3.12 -26.99 -4.01
N GLU A 422 3.23 -25.98 -4.88
CA GLU A 422 2.59 -26.00 -6.21
C GLU A 422 3.15 -27.09 -7.14
N ASN A 423 4.42 -27.50 -6.95
CA ASN A 423 5.05 -28.58 -7.71
C ASN A 423 4.98 -29.94 -7.00
N ASN A 424 4.26 -30.06 -5.87
CA ASN A 424 4.12 -31.31 -5.12
C ASN A 424 2.66 -31.64 -4.84
N PRO A 425 1.98 -32.35 -5.77
CA PRO A 425 0.58 -32.76 -5.60
C PRO A 425 0.29 -33.53 -4.31
N LYS A 426 1.25 -34.34 -3.81
CA LYS A 426 1.07 -35.07 -2.54
C LYS A 426 1.05 -34.14 -1.34
N LEU A 427 1.96 -33.16 -1.31
CA LEU A 427 2.01 -32.15 -0.25
C LEU A 427 0.74 -31.28 -0.27
N LEU A 428 0.33 -30.80 -1.45
CA LEU A 428 -0.92 -30.05 -1.61
C LEU A 428 -2.11 -30.85 -1.09
N SER A 429 -2.25 -32.13 -1.49
CA SER A 429 -3.34 -32.99 -1.02
C SER A 429 -3.33 -33.16 0.51
N GLY A 430 -2.15 -33.34 1.12
CA GLY A 430 -2.01 -33.42 2.57
C GLY A 430 -2.44 -32.14 3.28
N ILE A 431 -1.99 -30.98 2.78
CA ILE A 431 -2.36 -29.67 3.34
C ILE A 431 -3.87 -29.43 3.24
N ILE A 432 -4.48 -29.63 2.07
CA ILE A 432 -5.90 -29.34 1.88
C ILE A 432 -6.78 -30.27 2.74
N LYS A 433 -6.44 -31.56 2.85
CA LYS A 433 -7.15 -32.49 3.74
C LYS A 433 -7.08 -32.05 5.21
N GLU A 434 -5.91 -31.61 5.65
CA GLU A 434 -5.70 -31.16 7.02
C GLU A 434 -6.50 -29.88 7.30
N ILE A 435 -6.41 -28.87 6.43
CA ILE A 435 -7.22 -27.63 6.54
C ILE A 435 -8.71 -27.97 6.53
N ARG A 436 -9.17 -28.85 5.63
CA ARG A 436 -10.58 -29.27 5.53
C ARG A 436 -11.08 -29.93 6.82
N SER A 437 -10.24 -30.71 7.50
CA SER A 437 -10.58 -31.36 8.77
C SER A 437 -10.83 -30.37 9.92
N ILE A 438 -10.27 -29.15 9.82
CA ILE A 438 -10.35 -28.10 10.84
C ILE A 438 -11.41 -27.06 10.49
N VAL A 439 -11.45 -26.62 9.23
CA VAL A 439 -12.15 -25.39 8.80
C VAL A 439 -13.61 -25.61 8.42
N HIS A 440 -14.41 -26.37 9.18
CA HIS A 440 -15.81 -26.64 8.83
C HIS A 440 -16.81 -25.78 9.62
N PRO A 441 -17.92 -25.27 9.03
CA PRO A 441 -18.43 -25.48 7.65
C PRO A 441 -17.92 -24.48 6.61
N VAL A 442 -16.93 -23.64 6.93
CA VAL A 442 -16.42 -22.60 6.04
C VAL A 442 -15.84 -23.23 4.75
N PRO A 443 -16.17 -22.71 3.55
CA PRO A 443 -15.63 -23.22 2.29
C PRO A 443 -14.16 -22.86 2.10
N ILE A 444 -13.42 -23.73 1.40
CA ILE A 444 -12.00 -23.59 1.13
C ILE A 444 -11.76 -23.41 -0.37
N ALA A 445 -11.32 -22.21 -0.76
CA ALA A 445 -10.76 -21.95 -2.08
C ALA A 445 -9.26 -22.25 -2.10
N VAL A 446 -8.73 -22.80 -3.19
CA VAL A 446 -7.29 -23.00 -3.38
C VAL A 446 -6.79 -22.14 -4.52
N LYS A 447 -5.86 -21.22 -4.22
CA LYS A 447 -5.26 -20.32 -5.21
C LYS A 447 -4.04 -20.94 -5.86
N ILE A 448 -4.09 -21.14 -7.17
CA ILE A 448 -3.09 -21.89 -7.94
C ILE A 448 -2.24 -21.01 -8.86
N SER A 449 -1.06 -21.53 -9.17
CA SER A 449 -0.05 -20.90 -10.03
C SER A 449 -0.30 -21.20 -11.51
N PRO A 450 -0.05 -20.25 -12.42
CA PRO A 450 0.07 -20.55 -13.84
C PRO A 450 1.45 -21.12 -14.20
N ASN A 451 2.43 -21.10 -13.28
CA ASN A 451 3.84 -21.41 -13.57
C ASN A 451 4.18 -22.92 -13.49
N VAL A 452 3.16 -23.78 -13.54
CA VAL A 452 3.31 -25.23 -13.48
C VAL A 452 3.00 -25.84 -14.84
N GLY A 453 3.58 -27.01 -15.12
CA GLY A 453 3.36 -27.70 -16.41
C GLY A 453 1.91 -28.15 -16.65
N ASP A 454 1.14 -28.39 -15.58
CA ASP A 454 -0.26 -28.82 -15.65
C ASP A 454 -1.11 -28.15 -14.54
N PRO A 455 -1.61 -26.92 -14.76
CA PRO A 455 -2.48 -26.23 -13.79
C PRO A 455 -3.80 -26.96 -13.53
N ALA A 456 -4.35 -27.65 -14.53
CA ALA A 456 -5.60 -28.39 -14.39
C ALA A 456 -5.43 -29.64 -13.51
N GLY A 457 -4.34 -30.39 -13.68
CA GLY A 457 -3.97 -31.50 -12.80
C GLY A 457 -3.77 -31.07 -11.35
N LEU A 458 -3.14 -29.91 -11.12
CA LEU A 458 -2.98 -29.34 -9.78
C LEU A 458 -4.34 -29.00 -9.16
N ALA A 459 -5.25 -28.38 -9.93
CA ALA A 459 -6.59 -28.04 -9.49
C ALA A 459 -7.43 -29.27 -9.17
N MET A 460 -7.41 -30.30 -10.01
CA MET A 460 -8.08 -31.58 -9.74
C MET A 460 -7.52 -32.27 -8.50
N THR A 461 -6.22 -32.09 -8.21
CA THR A 461 -5.62 -32.60 -6.97
C THR A 461 -6.20 -31.90 -5.74
N ALA A 462 -6.34 -30.57 -5.79
CA ALA A 462 -6.97 -29.79 -4.73
C ALA A 462 -8.45 -30.17 -4.54
N GLU A 463 -9.22 -30.30 -5.62
CA GLU A 463 -10.62 -30.74 -5.59
C GLU A 463 -10.76 -32.10 -4.89
N LYS A 464 -9.98 -33.12 -5.32
CA LYS A 464 -10.00 -34.46 -4.71
C LYS A 464 -9.57 -34.47 -3.24
N ALA A 465 -8.83 -33.45 -2.80
CA ALA A 465 -8.40 -33.29 -1.41
C ALA A 465 -9.44 -32.59 -0.53
N GLY A 466 -10.51 -32.04 -1.11
CA GLY A 466 -11.60 -31.37 -0.38
C GLY A 466 -11.63 -29.85 -0.52
N ALA A 467 -11.02 -29.28 -1.56
CA ALA A 467 -11.24 -27.89 -1.92
C ALA A 467 -12.69 -27.70 -2.44
N ASP A 468 -13.32 -26.60 -2.03
CA ASP A 468 -14.68 -26.24 -2.44
C ASP A 468 -14.69 -25.31 -3.66
N ALA A 469 -13.57 -24.62 -3.94
CA ALA A 469 -13.38 -23.76 -5.11
C ALA A 469 -11.89 -23.67 -5.51
N ILE A 470 -11.61 -23.20 -6.73
CA ILE A 470 -10.25 -22.89 -7.20
C ILE A 470 -10.16 -21.41 -7.56
N THR A 471 -9.15 -20.69 -7.04
CA THR A 471 -8.81 -19.34 -7.48
C THR A 471 -7.66 -19.41 -8.50
N ALA A 472 -7.87 -18.90 -9.71
CA ALA A 472 -6.88 -18.94 -10.78
C ALA A 472 -6.87 -17.62 -11.59
N ILE A 473 -5.73 -17.01 -11.89
CA ILE A 473 -4.35 -17.47 -11.70
C ILE A 473 -3.54 -16.52 -10.79
N ASN A 474 -2.56 -17.08 -10.07
CA ASN A 474 -1.51 -16.24 -9.49
C ASN A 474 -0.63 -15.61 -10.59
N THR A 475 0.37 -14.82 -10.19
CA THR A 475 1.27 -14.10 -11.11
C THR A 475 2.17 -15.03 -11.93
N VAL A 476 2.60 -14.58 -13.10
CA VAL A 476 3.59 -15.27 -13.95
C VAL A 476 5.00 -14.87 -13.56
N ILE A 477 5.99 -15.77 -13.61
CA ILE A 477 7.37 -15.44 -13.22
C ILE A 477 7.99 -14.42 -14.19
N ALA A 478 8.69 -13.41 -13.64
CA ALA A 478 9.52 -12.47 -14.37
C ALA A 478 10.80 -12.12 -13.59
N ARG A 479 11.83 -11.66 -14.31
CA ARG A 479 13.12 -11.23 -13.74
C ARG A 479 13.60 -9.95 -14.43
N PRO A 480 13.13 -8.78 -13.99
CA PRO A 480 13.60 -7.50 -14.52
C PRO A 480 15.04 -7.21 -14.06
N ILE A 481 15.86 -6.69 -14.98
CA ILE A 481 17.30 -6.42 -14.77
C ILE A 481 17.57 -4.95 -15.07
N ASP A 482 18.37 -4.30 -14.22
CA ASP A 482 18.96 -3.01 -14.54
C ASP A 482 20.16 -3.24 -15.48
N HIS A 483 20.14 -2.60 -16.65
CA HIS A 483 21.14 -2.83 -17.69
C HIS A 483 22.44 -2.05 -17.48
N THR A 484 22.44 -1.05 -16.60
CA THR A 484 23.64 -0.26 -16.29
C THR A 484 24.50 -0.98 -15.26
N LEU A 485 23.88 -1.48 -14.19
CA LEU A 485 24.54 -2.21 -13.11
C LEU A 485 24.61 -3.71 -13.36
N ASN A 486 23.83 -4.24 -14.32
CA ASN A 486 23.70 -5.67 -14.61
C ASN A 486 23.25 -6.51 -13.41
N ILE A 487 22.36 -5.95 -12.58
CA ILE A 487 21.77 -6.61 -11.40
C ILE A 487 20.25 -6.70 -11.52
N PRO A 488 19.59 -7.63 -10.81
CA PRO A 488 18.13 -7.61 -10.70
C PRO A 488 17.63 -6.30 -10.09
N LEU A 489 16.50 -5.78 -10.59
CA LEU A 489 15.84 -4.61 -10.00
C LEU A 489 15.10 -4.94 -8.69
N LEU A 490 14.67 -6.19 -8.53
CA LEU A 490 13.95 -6.62 -7.32
C LEU A 490 14.92 -6.85 -6.17
N GLY A 491 14.59 -6.32 -4.98
CA GLY A 491 15.43 -6.46 -3.78
C GLY A 491 15.42 -7.85 -3.12
N ASN A 492 14.68 -8.81 -3.66
CA ASN A 492 14.66 -10.17 -3.13
C ASN A 492 15.89 -10.99 -3.57
N PRO A 493 16.36 -11.97 -2.77
CA PRO A 493 17.63 -12.67 -3.03
C PRO A 493 17.75 -13.37 -4.39
N THR A 494 16.63 -13.76 -5.00
CA THR A 494 16.63 -14.48 -6.30
C THR A 494 16.51 -13.53 -7.49
N GLY A 495 16.09 -12.28 -7.27
CA GLY A 495 15.74 -11.32 -8.32
C GLY A 495 14.51 -11.70 -9.15
N TYR A 496 13.81 -12.80 -8.83
CA TYR A 496 12.58 -13.20 -9.50
C TYR A 496 11.36 -12.62 -8.79
N GLY A 497 10.40 -12.14 -9.58
CA GLY A 497 9.13 -11.60 -9.14
C GLY A 497 7.96 -12.16 -9.93
N GLY A 498 6.77 -11.75 -9.51
CA GLY A 498 5.49 -12.12 -10.07
C GLY A 498 4.99 -10.99 -10.94
N LYS A 499 4.98 -11.22 -12.25
CA LYS A 499 4.35 -10.37 -13.24
C LYS A 499 2.84 -10.51 -13.17
N SER A 500 2.17 -9.36 -13.09
CA SER A 500 0.74 -9.18 -13.08
C SER A 500 0.38 -8.06 -14.04
N GLY A 501 -0.91 -7.90 -14.34
CA GLY A 501 -1.37 -6.81 -15.18
C GLY A 501 -2.21 -7.28 -16.35
N LYS A 502 -2.46 -6.34 -17.27
CA LYS A 502 -3.38 -6.53 -18.40
C LYS A 502 -2.96 -7.66 -19.33
N ASP A 503 -1.66 -7.91 -19.43
CA ASP A 503 -1.06 -8.97 -20.25
C ASP A 503 -1.41 -10.40 -19.76
N LEU A 504 -1.70 -10.58 -18.47
CA LEU A 504 -2.11 -11.90 -17.95
C LEU A 504 -3.48 -12.35 -18.42
N THR A 505 -4.30 -11.43 -18.92
CA THR A 505 -5.71 -11.70 -19.25
C THR A 505 -5.88 -12.87 -20.22
N VAL A 506 -5.00 -12.98 -21.23
CA VAL A 506 -5.12 -14.02 -22.28
C VAL A 506 -4.83 -15.40 -21.70
N GLY A 507 -3.63 -15.59 -21.14
CA GLY A 507 -3.25 -16.89 -20.55
C GLY A 507 -4.13 -17.29 -19.36
N GLY A 508 -4.60 -16.30 -18.58
CA GLY A 508 -5.55 -16.55 -17.51
C GLY A 508 -6.88 -17.12 -18.04
N LYS A 509 -7.45 -16.54 -19.11
CA LYS A 509 -8.71 -17.02 -19.69
C LYS A 509 -8.59 -18.44 -20.25
N ASP A 510 -7.47 -18.76 -20.89
CA ASP A 510 -7.20 -20.13 -21.38
C ASP A 510 -7.14 -21.14 -20.24
N ILE A 511 -6.51 -20.78 -19.12
CA ILE A 511 -6.47 -21.63 -17.92
C ILE A 511 -7.88 -21.79 -17.34
N ILE A 512 -8.66 -20.72 -17.18
CA ILE A 512 -10.05 -20.82 -16.70
C ILE A 512 -10.89 -21.74 -17.59
N PHE A 513 -10.75 -21.61 -18.91
CA PHE A 513 -11.44 -22.48 -19.86
C PHE A 513 -11.07 -23.96 -19.66
N ALA A 514 -9.79 -24.27 -19.48
CA ALA A 514 -9.35 -25.64 -19.21
C ALA A 514 -9.89 -26.16 -17.86
N LEU A 515 -9.81 -25.35 -16.80
CA LEU A 515 -10.30 -25.71 -15.47
C LEU A 515 -11.79 -26.01 -15.46
N TYR A 516 -12.61 -25.22 -16.15
CA TYR A 516 -14.06 -25.41 -16.21
C TYR A 516 -14.47 -26.76 -16.80
N LYS A 517 -13.66 -27.33 -17.70
CA LYS A 517 -13.94 -28.66 -18.29
C LYS A 517 -13.65 -29.81 -17.35
N GLU A 518 -12.62 -29.66 -16.53
CA GLU A 518 -12.07 -30.75 -15.72
C GLU A 518 -12.65 -30.77 -14.29
N LEU A 519 -13.01 -29.60 -13.75
CA LEU A 519 -13.49 -29.44 -12.37
C LEU A 519 -15.00 -29.52 -12.27
N LYS A 520 -15.48 -30.01 -11.12
CA LYS A 520 -16.88 -29.97 -10.70
C LYS A 520 -17.15 -28.86 -9.69
N ILE A 521 -16.10 -28.32 -9.08
CA ILE A 521 -16.13 -27.17 -8.18
C ILE A 521 -16.00 -25.83 -8.92
N PRO A 522 -16.56 -24.74 -8.39
CA PRO A 522 -16.51 -23.41 -8.99
C PRO A 522 -15.07 -22.86 -9.12
N VAL A 523 -14.89 -21.97 -10.10
CA VAL A 523 -13.62 -21.28 -10.36
C VAL A 523 -13.78 -19.77 -10.15
N ILE A 524 -12.86 -19.19 -9.37
CA ILE A 524 -12.70 -17.75 -9.10
C ILE A 524 -11.58 -17.24 -10.00
N ALA A 525 -11.88 -16.32 -10.91
CA ALA A 525 -10.91 -15.75 -11.83
C ALA A 525 -10.12 -14.59 -11.19
N VAL A 526 -8.82 -14.54 -11.47
CA VAL A 526 -7.93 -13.43 -11.11
C VAL A 526 -6.81 -13.31 -12.15
N GLY A 527 -6.44 -12.07 -12.48
CA GLY A 527 -5.40 -11.75 -13.47
C GLY A 527 -5.93 -10.86 -14.59
N GLY A 528 -5.38 -9.66 -14.74
CA GLY A 528 -5.68 -8.80 -15.90
C GLY A 528 -7.11 -8.25 -16.02
N ILE A 529 -7.90 -8.29 -14.93
CA ILE A 529 -9.24 -7.72 -14.90
C ILE A 529 -9.16 -6.20 -14.69
N PHE A 530 -9.46 -5.43 -15.74
CA PHE A 530 -9.46 -3.96 -15.75
C PHE A 530 -10.82 -3.39 -16.22
N SER A 531 -11.80 -4.24 -16.53
CA SER A 531 -13.08 -3.81 -17.11
C SER A 531 -14.17 -4.88 -16.98
N ALA A 532 -15.43 -4.47 -17.17
CA ALA A 532 -16.55 -5.40 -17.28
C ALA A 532 -16.40 -6.38 -18.46
N LYS A 533 -15.76 -5.95 -19.56
CA LYS A 533 -15.45 -6.83 -20.70
C LYS A 533 -14.56 -8.01 -20.28
N ASP A 534 -13.56 -7.76 -19.44
CA ASP A 534 -12.69 -8.82 -18.94
C ASP A 534 -13.48 -9.82 -18.10
N VAL A 535 -14.37 -9.32 -17.22
CA VAL A 535 -15.27 -10.14 -16.39
C VAL A 535 -16.18 -11.00 -17.26
N ILE A 536 -16.83 -10.43 -18.27
CA ILE A 536 -17.71 -11.15 -19.20
C ILE A 536 -16.94 -12.27 -19.89
N GLU A 537 -15.73 -11.99 -20.38
CA GLU A 537 -14.91 -12.99 -21.07
C GLU A 537 -14.46 -14.10 -20.10
N TYR A 538 -14.08 -13.78 -18.86
CA TYR A 538 -13.78 -14.79 -17.85
C TYR A 538 -15.01 -15.63 -17.47
N ALA A 539 -16.18 -15.00 -17.33
CA ALA A 539 -17.45 -15.68 -17.04
C ALA A 539 -17.77 -16.70 -18.14
N ARG A 540 -17.70 -16.28 -19.41
CA ARG A 540 -17.92 -17.15 -20.56
C ARG A 540 -17.00 -18.36 -20.61
N ASN A 541 -15.77 -18.20 -20.13
CA ASN A 541 -14.79 -19.29 -20.04
C ASN A 541 -15.05 -20.22 -18.85
N GLY A 542 -15.83 -19.81 -17.84
CA GLY A 542 -16.30 -20.67 -16.77
C GLY A 542 -16.14 -20.14 -15.34
N ALA A 543 -15.66 -18.90 -15.16
CA ALA A 543 -15.52 -18.32 -13.83
C ALA A 543 -16.84 -17.79 -13.26
N CYS A 544 -16.96 -17.76 -11.93
CA CYS A 544 -18.15 -17.31 -11.21
C CYS A 544 -17.91 -16.10 -10.26
N LEU A 545 -16.66 -15.87 -9.87
CA LEU A 545 -16.20 -14.70 -9.10
C LEU A 545 -14.92 -14.14 -9.71
N PHE A 546 -14.62 -12.88 -9.43
CA PHE A 546 -13.57 -12.13 -10.12
C PHE A 546 -12.77 -11.28 -9.12
N GLN A 547 -11.49 -11.60 -8.91
CA GLN A 547 -10.61 -10.78 -8.09
C GLN A 547 -9.83 -9.77 -8.95
N VAL A 548 -9.84 -8.51 -8.53
CA VAL A 548 -9.17 -7.37 -9.14
C VAL A 548 -7.92 -7.00 -8.33
N GLY A 549 -6.76 -7.01 -8.97
CA GLY A 549 -5.48 -6.66 -8.35
C GLY A 549 -4.84 -5.44 -8.98
N SER A 550 -4.07 -5.66 -10.05
CA SER A 550 -3.25 -4.63 -10.72
C SER A 550 -4.02 -3.38 -11.15
N ALA A 551 -5.30 -3.49 -11.50
CA ALA A 551 -6.13 -2.34 -11.86
C ALA A 551 -6.33 -1.35 -10.71
N LEU A 552 -6.21 -1.79 -9.45
CA LEU A 552 -6.27 -0.89 -8.28
C LEU A 552 -5.14 0.16 -8.26
N VAL A 553 -4.05 -0.11 -8.99
CA VAL A 553 -2.88 0.78 -9.09
C VAL A 553 -3.14 1.91 -10.08
N SER A 554 -3.65 1.58 -11.28
CA SER A 554 -3.88 2.57 -12.34
C SER A 554 -5.26 3.23 -12.26
N GLU A 555 -6.31 2.48 -11.92
CA GLU A 555 -7.72 2.92 -12.00
C GLU A 555 -8.30 3.40 -10.66
N GLY A 556 -7.59 3.21 -9.55
CA GLY A 556 -8.12 3.52 -8.22
C GLY A 556 -9.13 2.48 -7.72
N PHE A 557 -9.89 2.81 -6.67
CA PHE A 557 -10.85 1.88 -6.05
C PHE A 557 -12.18 1.85 -6.80
N GLU A 558 -12.48 2.94 -7.50
CA GLU A 558 -13.67 3.20 -8.30
C GLU A 558 -13.86 2.14 -9.38
N ILE A 559 -12.78 1.45 -9.77
CA ILE A 559 -12.79 0.31 -10.68
C ILE A 559 -13.84 -0.74 -10.31
N PHE A 560 -14.09 -0.99 -9.03
CA PHE A 560 -15.12 -1.92 -8.59
C PHE A 560 -16.51 -1.46 -9.04
N SER A 561 -16.88 -0.22 -8.70
CA SER A 561 -18.17 0.38 -9.11
C SER A 561 -18.31 0.50 -10.63
N CYS A 562 -17.24 0.85 -11.35
CA CYS A 562 -17.22 0.94 -12.81
C CYS A 562 -17.50 -0.42 -13.46
N ILE A 563 -16.82 -1.47 -13.02
CA ILE A 563 -17.05 -2.84 -13.49
C ILE A 563 -18.51 -3.24 -13.24
N ASN A 564 -19.03 -3.03 -12.03
CA ASN A 564 -20.39 -3.39 -11.69
C ASN A 564 -21.42 -2.67 -12.58
N LYS A 565 -21.27 -1.36 -12.76
CA LYS A 565 -22.16 -0.54 -13.60
C LYS A 565 -22.19 -1.03 -15.05
N ASP A 566 -21.02 -1.21 -15.65
CA ASP A 566 -20.91 -1.59 -17.06
C ASP A 566 -21.36 -3.03 -17.30
N LEU A 567 -21.10 -3.92 -16.33
CA LEU A 567 -21.55 -5.30 -16.37
C LEU A 567 -23.08 -5.39 -16.29
N LYS A 568 -23.71 -4.63 -15.38
CA LYS A 568 -25.17 -4.52 -15.31
C LYS A 568 -25.77 -4.04 -16.62
N ALA A 569 -25.21 -2.96 -17.20
CA ALA A 569 -25.66 -2.43 -18.48
C ALA A 569 -25.58 -3.48 -19.61
N TYR A 570 -24.49 -4.25 -19.64
CA TYR A 570 -24.31 -5.34 -20.59
C TYR A 570 -25.36 -6.44 -20.44
N LEU A 571 -25.61 -6.91 -19.21
CA LEU A 571 -26.59 -7.97 -18.94
C LEU A 571 -28.00 -7.56 -19.39
N VAL A 572 -28.41 -6.32 -19.05
CA VAL A 572 -29.71 -5.76 -19.47
C VAL A 572 -29.82 -5.68 -20.99
N ALA A 573 -28.81 -5.12 -21.66
CA ALA A 573 -28.83 -4.91 -23.11
C ALA A 573 -28.91 -6.22 -23.90
N ASN A 574 -28.43 -7.33 -23.33
CA ASN A 574 -28.41 -8.64 -23.98
C ASN A 574 -29.48 -9.61 -23.43
N GLY A 575 -30.38 -9.14 -22.55
CA GLY A 575 -31.50 -9.93 -22.04
C GLY A 575 -31.13 -11.03 -21.05
N TYR A 576 -29.97 -10.95 -20.42
CA TYR A 576 -29.56 -11.88 -19.36
C TYR A 576 -30.31 -11.60 -18.05
N LYS A 577 -30.70 -12.66 -17.34
CA LYS A 577 -31.41 -12.57 -16.05
C LYS A 577 -30.47 -12.46 -14.85
N ASN A 578 -29.23 -12.89 -15.00
CA ASN A 578 -28.17 -12.76 -14.02
C ASN A 578 -26.82 -13.10 -14.67
N ILE A 579 -25.72 -12.71 -14.03
CA ILE A 579 -24.36 -13.00 -14.50
C ILE A 579 -24.08 -14.50 -14.68
N GLY A 580 -24.72 -15.37 -13.89
CA GLY A 580 -24.53 -16.82 -13.97
C GLY A 580 -24.91 -17.43 -15.32
N GLU A 581 -25.79 -16.77 -16.10
CA GLU A 581 -26.16 -17.25 -17.44
C GLU A 581 -25.00 -17.17 -18.46
N LEU A 582 -24.05 -16.25 -18.23
CA LEU A 582 -22.80 -16.14 -19.02
C LEU A 582 -21.86 -17.32 -18.76
N MET A 583 -21.97 -17.95 -17.58
CA MET A 583 -20.99 -18.94 -17.13
C MET A 583 -20.92 -20.12 -18.11
N GLY A 584 -19.71 -20.35 -18.62
CA GLY A 584 -19.42 -21.48 -19.50
C GLY A 584 -20.03 -21.40 -20.91
N GLU A 585 -20.58 -20.26 -21.34
CA GLU A 585 -21.10 -20.09 -22.71
C GLU A 585 -20.11 -20.51 -23.80
N ALA A 586 -18.81 -20.29 -23.59
CA ALA A 586 -17.76 -20.67 -24.55
C ALA A 586 -17.64 -22.19 -24.78
N HIS A 587 -18.27 -23.01 -23.94
CA HIS A 587 -18.23 -24.48 -24.01
C HIS A 587 -19.44 -25.11 -24.71
N ARG A 588 -20.52 -24.37 -24.97
CA ARG A 588 -21.81 -24.89 -25.46
C ARG A 588 -21.86 -25.17 -26.98
N ARG A 589 -20.75 -25.63 -27.56
CA ARG A 589 -20.64 -25.86 -29.02
C ARG A 589 -21.63 -26.88 -29.56
#